data_AF-A0A4U9D1E3-F1
#
_entry.id   AF-A0A4U9D1E3-F1
#
_cell.length_a   1.000
_cell.length_b   1.000
_cell.length_c   1.000
_cell.angle_alpha   90.00
_cell.angle_beta   90.00
_cell.angle_gamma   90.00
#
_symmetry.space_group_name_H-M   'P 1'
#
loop_
_entity.id
_entity.type
_entity.pdbx_description
1 polymer ?
#
loop_
_entity_poly.entity_id
_entity_poly.type
_entity_poly.pdbx_seq_one_letter_code
_entity_poly.pdbx_strand_id
1 'polypeptide(L)'
;MFIGNAEIVPFSPRRYLYHAYMAYMRANGLNKPVSLMRFGTDMPGAMAEYGKKYEKRKTKHGIRSNVTLHDDSEDWMPSCNSTSENGKVE
;
A
#
# COMPACT_ATOMS: atom_id res chain seq x y z
N MET A 1 5.44 -7.73 3.22
CA MET A 1 4.87 -6.58 3.97
C MET A 1 3.63 -7.04 4.73
N PHE A 2 3.05 -6.24 5.62
CA PHE A 2 1.68 -6.51 6.09
C PHE A 2 0.68 -6.01 5.07
N ILE A 3 -0.50 -6.62 4.94
CA ILE A 3 -1.54 -6.10 4.04
C ILE A 3 -2.00 -4.71 4.52
N GLY A 4 -2.26 -4.59 5.83
CA GLY A 4 -2.80 -3.38 6.43
C GLY A 4 -4.29 -3.17 6.16
N ASN A 5 -4.80 -2.02 6.57
CA ASN A 5 -6.17 -1.56 6.36
C ASN A 5 -6.16 -0.03 6.27
N ALA A 6 -7.15 0.56 5.59
CA ALA A 6 -7.31 2.02 5.46
C ALA A 6 -7.44 2.75 6.81
N GLU A 7 -7.90 2.06 7.85
CA GLU A 7 -8.14 2.62 9.19
C GLU A 7 -6.88 2.66 10.07
N ILE A 8 -5.76 2.07 9.64
CA ILE A 8 -4.54 2.03 10.45
C ILE A 8 -3.86 3.41 10.44
N VAL A 9 -3.70 4.00 11.62
CA VAL A 9 -3.00 5.27 11.84
C VAL A 9 -1.84 5.04 12.81
N PRO A 10 -0.62 5.56 12.54
CA PRO A 10 -0.25 6.46 11.44
C PRO A 10 -0.10 5.75 10.08
N PHE A 11 -0.34 6.52 9.01
CA PHE A 11 -0.16 6.06 7.63
C PHE A 11 1.29 5.60 7.40
N SER A 12 1.49 4.29 7.16
CA SER A 12 2.83 3.68 7.07
C SER A 12 3.01 2.86 5.78
N PRO A 13 3.27 3.50 4.62
CA PRO A 13 3.38 2.82 3.31
C PRO A 13 4.55 1.84 3.22
N ARG A 14 5.64 2.06 3.97
CA ARG A 14 6.78 1.11 4.04
C ARG A 14 6.46 -0.16 4.83
N ARG A 15 5.43 -0.15 5.68
CA ARG A 15 5.04 -1.29 6.53
C ARG A 15 3.84 -2.04 5.99
N TYR A 16 2.89 -1.32 5.41
CA TYR A 16 1.61 -1.84 4.92
C TYR A 16 1.49 -1.73 3.39
N LEU A 17 1.21 -2.85 2.75
CA LEU A 17 1.10 -2.97 1.29
C LEU A 17 -0.07 -2.15 0.75
N TYR A 18 -1.21 -2.12 1.44
CA TYR A 18 -2.34 -1.28 1.04
C TYR A 18 -2.02 0.21 1.15
N HIS A 19 -1.21 0.61 2.13
CA HIS A 19 -0.76 2.00 2.25
C HIS A 19 0.21 2.38 1.13
N ALA A 20 1.13 1.48 0.77
CA ALA A 20 1.97 1.66 -0.40
C ALA A 20 1.14 1.87 -1.68
N TYR A 21 0.09 1.08 -1.87
CA TYR A 21 -0.85 1.26 -2.97
C TYR A 21 -1.52 2.66 -2.94
N MET A 22 -2.02 3.11 -1.78
CA MET A 22 -2.58 4.47 -1.67
C MET A 22 -1.54 5.56 -2.00
N ALA A 23 -0.30 5.42 -1.54
CA ALA A 23 0.77 6.37 -1.83
C ALA A 23 1.05 6.44 -3.34
N TYR A 24 1.18 5.29 -3.98
CA TYR A 24 1.34 5.19 -5.44
C TYR A 24 0.21 5.90 -6.19
N MET A 25 -1.05 5.66 -5.78
CA MET A 25 -2.19 6.31 -6.42
C MET A 25 -2.16 7.83 -6.30
N ARG A 26 -1.84 8.35 -5.11
CA ARG A 26 -1.74 9.79 -4.88
C ARG A 26 -0.64 10.42 -5.73
N ALA A 27 0.53 9.79 -5.79
CA ALA A 27 1.65 10.28 -6.60
C ALA A 27 1.32 10.31 -8.10
N ASN A 28 0.50 9.37 -8.59
CA ASN A 28 0.09 9.28 -9.99
C ASN A 28 -1.21 10.07 -10.31
N GLY A 29 -1.74 10.85 -9.37
CA GLY A 29 -3.00 11.59 -9.56
C GLY A 29 -4.26 10.71 -9.70
N LEU A 30 -4.17 9.43 -9.34
CA LEU A 30 -5.27 8.48 -9.41
C LEU A 30 -6.18 8.64 -8.18
N ASN A 31 -7.41 9.11 -8.40
CA ASN A 31 -8.34 9.49 -7.32
C ASN A 31 -9.33 8.39 -6.92
N LYS A 32 -9.33 7.23 -7.60
CA LYS A 32 -10.30 6.15 -7.37
C LYS A 32 -9.63 4.87 -6.86
N PRO A 33 -9.15 4.85 -5.60
CA PRO A 33 -8.59 3.63 -5.02
C PRO A 33 -9.60 2.50 -4.99
N VAL A 34 -9.13 1.31 -5.37
CA VAL A 34 -9.93 0.10 -5.15
C VAL A 34 -9.98 -0.20 -3.66
N SER A 35 -11.11 -0.72 -3.19
CA SER A 35 -11.26 -1.12 -1.79
C SER A 35 -10.29 -2.23 -1.41
N LEU A 36 -9.93 -2.33 -0.12
CA LEU A 36 -9.04 -3.38 0.40
C LEU A 36 -9.45 -4.80 -0.02
N MET A 37 -10.76 -5.08 -0.03
CA MET A 37 -11.30 -6.37 -0.45
C MET A 37 -10.99 -6.65 -1.93
N ARG A 38 -11.21 -5.65 -2.79
CA ARG A 38 -10.94 -5.76 -4.23
C ARG A 38 -9.45 -5.88 -4.50
N PHE A 39 -8.64 -5.05 -3.87
CA PHE A 39 -7.18 -5.13 -3.88
C PHE A 39 -6.67 -6.54 -3.54
N GLY A 40 -7.24 -7.14 -2.48
CA GLY A 40 -6.86 -8.48 -2.02
C GLY A 40 -7.27 -9.61 -2.98
N THR A 41 -8.33 -9.41 -3.76
CA THR A 41 -8.82 -10.37 -4.77
C THR A 41 -8.09 -10.23 -6.10
N ASP A 42 -7.71 -9.02 -6.49
CA ASP A 42 -7.00 -8.76 -7.74
C ASP A 42 -5.49 -9.07 -7.63
N MET A 43 -4.92 -8.98 -6.42
CA MET A 43 -3.49 -9.20 -6.15
C MET A 43 -2.90 -10.51 -6.71
N PRO A 44 -3.52 -11.69 -6.54
CA PRO A 44 -3.01 -12.94 -7.12
C PRO A 44 -2.90 -12.89 -8.64
N GLY A 45 -3.91 -12.34 -9.33
CA GLY A 45 -3.91 -12.21 -10.79
C GLY A 45 -2.86 -11.20 -11.25
N ALA A 46 -2.81 -10.04 -10.62
CA ALA A 46 -1.83 -9.00 -10.91
C ALA A 46 -0.38 -9.50 -10.71
N MET A 47 -0.11 -10.27 -9.66
CA MET A 47 1.23 -10.84 -9.42
C MET A 47 1.57 -11.95 -10.42
N ALA A 48 0.59 -12.76 -10.83
CA ALA A 48 0.77 -13.82 -11.81
C ALA A 48 1.18 -13.28 -13.19
N GLU A 49 0.70 -12.10 -13.58
CA GLU A 49 1.10 -11.41 -14.83
C GLU A 49 2.61 -11.12 -14.86
N TYR A 50 3.23 -10.88 -13.69
CA TYR A 50 4.67 -10.70 -13.56
C TYR A 50 5.42 -12.02 -13.27
N GLY A 51 4.76 -13.17 -13.39
CA GLY A 51 5.34 -14.48 -13.04
C GLY A 51 5.66 -14.65 -11.55
N LYS A 52 5.08 -13.82 -10.68
CA LYS A 52 5.32 -13.84 -9.23
C LYS A 52 4.15 -14.51 -8.51
N LYS A 53 4.46 -15.43 -7.59
CA LYS A 53 3.44 -16.05 -6.75
C LYS A 53 3.07 -15.13 -5.60
N TYR A 54 1.78 -14.79 -5.47
CA TYR A 54 1.28 -14.06 -4.32
C TYR A 54 0.91 -15.01 -3.18
N GLU A 55 1.53 -14.83 -2.02
CA GLU A 55 1.26 -15.63 -0.83
C GLU A 55 0.95 -14.71 0.36
N LYS A 56 -0.11 -15.05 1.09
CA LYS A 56 -0.51 -14.34 2.32
C LYS A 56 -0.74 -15.32 3.45
N ARG A 57 -0.26 -14.97 4.64
CA ARG A 57 -0.40 -15.77 5.86
C ARG A 57 -1.00 -14.93 6.98
N LYS A 58 -1.99 -15.48 7.68
CA LYS A 58 -2.53 -14.87 8.90
C LYS A 58 -1.51 -15.02 10.04
N THR A 59 -1.21 -13.93 10.72
CA THR A 59 -0.30 -13.88 11.87
C THR A 59 -0.99 -13.19 13.05
N LYS A 60 -0.40 -13.24 14.25
CA LYS A 60 -0.91 -12.55 15.44
C LYS A 60 -1.09 -11.04 15.24
N HIS A 61 -0.29 -10.44 14.35
CA HIS A 61 -0.27 -9.00 14.07
C HIS A 61 -1.05 -8.63 12.78
N GLY A 62 -1.83 -9.56 12.24
CA GLY A 62 -2.59 -9.38 11.00
C GLY A 62 -2.09 -10.24 9.84
N ILE A 63 -2.49 -9.91 8.62
CA ILE A 63 -2.15 -10.68 7.42
C ILE A 63 -0.80 -10.18 6.86
N ARG A 64 0.18 -11.07 6.73
CA ARG A 64 1.48 -10.79 6.14
C ARG A 64 1.55 -11.41 4.75
N SER A 65 2.00 -10.65 3.77
CA SER A 65 2.29 -11.11 2.41
C SER A 65 3.78 -11.30 2.17
N ASN A 66 4.11 -12.12 1.17
CA ASN A 66 5.45 -12.29 0.62
C ASN A 66 5.90 -11.13 -0.29
N VAL A 67 5.03 -10.16 -0.56
CA VAL A 67 5.34 -8.99 -1.39
C VAL A 67 6.16 -7.96 -0.61
N THR A 68 7.17 -7.40 -1.27
CA THR A 68 8.00 -6.30 -0.79
C THR A 68 8.01 -5.17 -1.81
N LEU A 69 8.35 -3.97 -1.35
CA LEU A 69 8.57 -2.84 -2.25
C LEU A 69 9.81 -3.06 -3.10
N HIS A 70 9.78 -2.52 -4.31
CA HIS A 70 10.92 -2.47 -5.21
C HIS A 70 11.74 -1.20 -4.94
N ASP A 71 12.98 -1.14 -5.44
CA ASP A 71 13.87 0.01 -5.30
C ASP A 71 13.23 1.29 -5.89
N ASP A 72 12.60 1.18 -7.06
CA ASP A 72 11.88 2.28 -7.73
C ASP A 72 10.68 2.83 -6.93
N SER A 73 10.32 2.21 -5.81
CA SER A 73 9.25 2.74 -4.95
C SER A 73 9.61 4.08 -4.32
N GLU A 74 10.89 4.45 -4.25
CA GLU A 74 11.33 5.72 -3.68
C GLU A 74 10.80 6.94 -4.45
N ASP A 75 10.53 6.81 -5.74
CA ASP A 75 10.00 7.89 -6.59
C ASP A 75 8.62 8.40 -6.13
N TRP A 76 7.73 7.48 -5.75
CA TRP A 76 6.36 7.80 -5.34
C TRP A 76 6.11 7.66 -3.83
N MET A 77 7.06 7.13 -3.07
CA MET A 77 6.92 7.02 -1.62
C MET A 77 7.06 8.39 -0.95
N PRO A 78 6.20 8.72 0.04
CA PRO A 78 6.40 9.92 0.83
C PRO A 78 7.73 9.82 1.58
N SER A 79 8.61 10.79 1.36
CA SER A 79 9.85 10.95 2.12
C SER A 79 9.50 11.08 3.60
N CYS A 80 10.27 10.46 4.50
CA CYS A 80 10.05 10.51 5.95
C CYS A 80 10.21 11.92 6.57
N ASN A 81 10.26 13.00 5.78
CA ASN A 81 10.68 14.33 6.21
C ASN A 81 9.66 15.46 5.96
N SER A 82 8.35 15.21 6.02
CA SER A 82 7.37 16.30 6.11
C SER A 82 6.16 15.92 6.94
N THR A 83 6.27 16.28 8.22
CA THR A 83 5.31 17.06 9.00
C THR A 83 3.82 16.86 8.74
N SER A 84 3.11 16.51 9.81
CA SER A 84 1.73 16.92 10.08
C SER A 84 1.53 18.44 9.85
N GLU A 85 0.87 18.84 8.76
CA GLU A 85 0.15 20.13 8.53
C GLU A 85 -0.19 20.18 7.01
N ASN A 86 -1.34 20.58 6.46
CA ASN A 86 -2.36 21.58 6.76
C ASN A 86 -3.73 21.01 6.29
N GLY A 87 -4.89 21.28 6.89
CA GLY A 87 -5.36 22.63 7.18
C GLY A 87 -6.30 23.08 6.05
N LYS A 88 -7.59 23.08 6.36
CA LYS A 88 -8.66 23.89 5.75
C LYS A 88 -8.14 25.17 5.05
N VAL A 89 -8.54 25.38 3.79
CA VAL A 89 -8.97 26.63 3.12
C VAL A 89 -9.32 26.21 1.66
N GLU A 90 -10.40 26.61 1.01
CA GLU A 90 -11.25 27.82 1.06
C GLU A 90 -12.73 27.45 0.92
#